data_AF-A0A8R1I5M2-F1
#
_entry.id   AF-A0A8R1I5M2-F1
#
_cell.length_a   1.000
_cell.length_b   1.000
_cell.length_c   1.000
_cell.angle_alpha   90.00
_cell.angle_beta   90.00
_cell.angle_gamma   90.00
#
_symmetry.space_group_name_H-M   'P 1'
#
loop_
_entity.id
_entity.type
_entity.pdbx_description
1 polymer ?
#
loop_
_entity_poly.entity_id
_entity_poly.type
_entity_poly.pdbx_seq_one_letter_code
_entity_poly.pdbx_strand_id
1 'polypeptide(L)'
;MEMEQIVRNVSQGAKPNIRILYQQDAMDFLLYPIINEGFRCIEEGVIAQENLIDIMFILGFGWPIATGGPMRYGRSQGIEKLANTMLHWHVLEPKDRVYTVAETLKNIDKNNFVSKM
;
A
#
# COMPACT_ATOMS: atom_id res chain seq x y z
N MET A 1 -15.39 13.38 23.13
CA MET A 1 -16.64 12.71 22.69
C MET A 1 -16.54 11.21 22.96
N GLU A 2 -17.64 10.48 23.19
CA GLU A 2 -17.63 9.03 23.54
C GLU A 2 -16.77 8.17 22.59
N MET A 3 -16.75 8.51 21.29
CA MET A 3 -15.93 7.82 20.28
C MET A 3 -14.43 7.84 20.60
N GLU A 4 -13.87 8.98 20.99
CA GLU A 4 -12.42 9.07 21.31
C GLU A 4 -12.07 8.19 22.51
N GLN A 5 -13.00 8.06 23.46
CA GLN A 5 -12.83 7.21 24.63
C GLN A 5 -12.85 5.74 24.25
N ILE A 6 -13.75 5.33 23.34
CA ILE A 6 -13.82 3.96 22.82
C ILE A 6 -12.52 3.61 22.08
N VAL A 7 -12.04 4.46 21.18
CA VAL A 7 -10.78 4.24 20.45
C VAL A 7 -9.61 4.06 21.41
N ARG A 8 -9.50 4.93 22.43
CA ARG A 8 -8.44 4.83 23.45
C ARG A 8 -8.53 3.52 24.25
N ASN A 9 -9.72 3.10 24.65
CA ASN A 9 -9.89 1.87 25.42
C ASN A 9 -9.51 0.62 24.60
N VAL A 10 -9.89 0.58 23.31
CA VAL A 10 -9.53 -0.53 22.42
C VAL A 10 -8.04 -0.52 22.10
N SER A 11 -7.44 0.66 21.88
CA SER A 11 -6.02 0.75 21.51
C SER A 11 -5.06 0.40 22.64
N GLN A 12 -5.43 0.63 23.90
CA GLN A 12 -4.58 0.30 25.06
C GLN A 12 -4.26 -1.19 25.19
N GLY A 13 -5.14 -2.07 24.72
CA GLY A 13 -4.91 -3.52 24.71
C GLY A 13 -4.16 -4.04 23.49
N ALA A 14 -4.07 -3.23 22.42
CA ALA A 14 -3.47 -3.64 21.17
C ALA A 14 -1.93 -3.56 21.25
N LYS A 15 -1.26 -4.64 20.89
CA LYS A 15 0.20 -4.68 20.71
C LYS A 15 0.49 -5.02 19.24
N PRO A 16 0.33 -4.05 18.32
CA PRO A 16 0.53 -4.33 16.91
C PRO A 16 2.01 -4.57 16.63
N ASN A 17 2.31 -5.55 15.76
CA ASN A 17 3.68 -5.79 15.32
C ASN A 17 4.16 -4.66 14.40
N ILE A 18 3.25 -4.11 13.59
CA ILE A 18 3.49 -2.92 12.75
C ILE A 18 3.09 -1.67 13.55
N ARG A 19 4.06 -0.78 13.79
CA ARG A 19 3.83 0.45 14.56
C ARG A 19 3.59 1.64 13.63
N ILE A 20 2.53 2.39 13.91
CA ILE A 20 2.18 3.63 13.24
C ILE A 20 2.47 4.76 14.23
N LEU A 21 3.47 5.60 13.96
CA LEU A 21 3.93 6.62 14.90
C LEU A 21 3.59 8.03 14.40
N TYR A 22 3.68 8.24 13.09
CA TYR A 22 3.47 9.52 12.45
C TYR A 22 2.27 9.49 11.50
N GLN A 23 1.77 10.67 11.15
CA GLN A 23 0.65 10.79 10.21
C GLN A 23 0.98 10.18 8.84
N GLN A 24 2.22 10.32 8.37
CA GLN A 24 2.65 9.69 7.12
C GLN A 24 2.61 8.17 7.21
N ASP A 25 2.98 7.58 8.35
CA ASP A 25 2.89 6.13 8.54
C ASP A 25 1.43 5.66 8.43
N ALA A 26 0.49 6.43 8.98
CA ALA A 26 -0.94 6.11 8.88
C ALA A 26 -1.42 6.15 7.43
N MET A 27 -0.97 7.14 6.65
CA MET A 27 -1.26 7.23 5.23
C MET A 27 -0.64 6.05 4.45
N ASP A 28 0.64 5.78 4.66
CA ASP A 28 1.35 4.68 4.00
C ASP A 28 0.68 3.34 4.34
N PHE A 29 0.29 3.14 5.59
CA PHE A 29 -0.38 1.93 6.08
C PHE A 29 -1.74 1.67 5.40
N LEU A 30 -2.47 2.73 5.08
CA LEU A 30 -3.75 2.62 4.37
C LEU A 30 -3.56 2.49 2.86
N LEU A 31 -2.62 3.23 2.27
CA LEU A 31 -2.52 3.38 0.82
C LEU A 31 -1.65 2.32 0.15
N TYR A 32 -0.54 1.90 0.77
CA TYR A 32 0.37 0.94 0.15
C TYR A 32 -0.28 -0.42 -0.14
N PRO A 33 -1.12 -0.99 0.77
CA PRO A 33 -1.81 -2.23 0.45
C PRO A 33 -2.82 -2.10 -0.70
N ILE A 34 -3.49 -0.95 -0.83
CA ILE A 34 -4.42 -0.69 -1.95
C ILE A 34 -3.67 -0.72 -3.28
N ILE A 35 -2.52 -0.05 -3.33
CA ILE A 35 -1.69 0.01 -4.53
C ILE A 35 -1.13 -1.38 -4.86
N ASN A 36 -0.66 -2.11 -3.85
CA ASN A 36 -0.21 -3.50 -4.00
C ASN A 36 -1.31 -4.41 -4.56
N GLU A 37 -2.54 -4.31 -4.05
CA GLU A 37 -3.67 -5.07 -4.58
C GLU A 37 -3.98 -4.67 -6.04
N GLY A 38 -3.79 -3.39 -6.40
CA GLY A 38 -3.89 -2.94 -7.79
C GLY A 38 -2.94 -3.69 -8.73
N PHE A 39 -1.69 -3.90 -8.33
CA PHE A 39 -0.75 -4.73 -9.10
C PHE A 39 -1.19 -6.19 -9.18
N ARG A 40 -1.74 -6.75 -8.10
CA ARG A 40 -2.26 -8.13 -8.08
C ARG A 40 -3.46 -8.30 -9.00
N CYS A 41 -4.39 -7.34 -9.03
CA CYS A 41 -5.51 -7.36 -9.97
C CYS A 41 -5.05 -7.41 -11.43
N ILE A 42 -3.89 -6.81 -11.74
CA ILE A 42 -3.29 -6.87 -13.08
C ILE A 42 -2.65 -8.23 -13.32
N GLU A 43 -1.89 -8.76 -12.37
CA GLU A 43 -1.27 -10.09 -12.44
C GLU A 43 -2.30 -11.22 -12.60
N GLU A 44 -3.43 -11.10 -11.90
CA GLU A 44 -4.55 -12.04 -11.96
C GLU A 44 -5.42 -11.84 -13.22
N GLY A 45 -5.15 -10.81 -14.04
CA GLY A 45 -5.87 -10.53 -15.28
C GLY A 45 -7.28 -9.97 -15.09
N VAL A 46 -7.62 -9.54 -13.87
CA VAL A 46 -8.91 -8.89 -13.57
C VAL A 46 -8.98 -7.51 -14.22
N ILE A 47 -7.85 -6.81 -14.29
CA ILE A 47 -7.73 -5.49 -14.89
C ILE A 47 -6.56 -5.49 -15.88
N ALA A 48 -6.80 -4.98 -17.09
CA ALA A 48 -5.81 -5.03 -18.16
C ALA A 48 -4.63 -4.05 -18.00
N GLN A 49 -4.82 -2.93 -17.29
CA GLN A 49 -3.83 -1.85 -17.21
C GLN A 49 -4.06 -0.95 -15.99
N GLU A 50 -2.96 -0.38 -15.47
CA GLU A 50 -2.93 0.47 -14.28
C GLU A 50 -3.84 1.71 -14.38
N ASN A 51 -3.93 2.33 -15.56
CA ASN A 51 -4.76 3.51 -15.76
C ASN A 51 -6.26 3.26 -15.51
N LEU A 52 -6.75 2.03 -15.72
CA LEU A 52 -8.14 1.68 -15.49
C LEU A 52 -8.41 1.65 -13.98
N ILE A 53 -7.44 1.19 -13.19
CA ILE A 53 -7.48 1.29 -11.72
C ILE A 53 -7.56 2.76 -11.31
N ASP A 54 -6.67 3.60 -11.84
CA ASP A 54 -6.66 5.03 -11.53
C ASP A 54 -8.00 5.70 -11.82
N ILE A 55 -8.58 5.43 -13.00
CA ILE A 55 -9.89 5.96 -13.40
C ILE A 55 -11.00 5.47 -12.47
N MET A 56 -11.05 4.17 -12.15
CA MET A 56 -12.08 3.62 -11.26
C MET A 56 -12.01 4.20 -9.85
N PHE A 57 -10.80 4.42 -9.32
CA PHE A 57 -10.63 5.02 -8.00
C PHE A 57 -11.03 6.50 -7.98
N ILE A 58 -10.68 7.25 -9.02
CA ILE A 58 -11.07 8.65 -9.16
C ILE A 58 -12.60 8.78 -9.27
N LEU A 59 -13.23 8.00 -10.14
CA LEU A 59 -14.65 8.13 -10.45
C LEU A 59 -15.57 7.41 -9.44
N GLY A 60 -15.10 6.32 -8.84
CA GLY A 60 -15.93 5.46 -7.97
C GLY A 60 -15.64 5.61 -6.47
N PHE A 61 -14.36 5.63 -6.09
CA PHE A 61 -13.96 5.64 -4.67
C PHE A 61 -13.68 7.03 -4.10
N GLY A 62 -13.71 8.07 -4.93
CA GLY A 62 -13.46 9.46 -4.50
C GLY A 62 -11.98 9.79 -4.33
N TRP A 63 -11.09 9.16 -5.09
CA TRP A 63 -9.65 9.44 -5.03
C TRP A 63 -9.31 10.87 -5.53
N PRO A 64 -8.39 11.60 -4.88
CA PRO A 64 -8.04 12.97 -5.29
C PRO A 64 -7.50 13.04 -6.72
N ILE A 65 -8.25 13.70 -7.62
CA ILE A 65 -7.91 13.83 -9.05
C ILE A 65 -6.50 14.39 -9.26
N ALA A 66 -6.08 15.37 -8.44
CA ALA A 66 -4.78 16.02 -8.56
C ALA A 66 -3.58 15.06 -8.41
N THR A 67 -3.78 13.91 -7.73
CA THR A 67 -2.74 12.88 -7.57
C THR A 67 -2.74 11.85 -8.71
N GLY A 68 -3.81 11.83 -9.52
CA GLY A 68 -3.92 11.01 -10.72
C GLY A 68 -4.24 9.53 -10.49
N GLY A 69 -4.72 9.16 -9.29
CA GLY A 69 -5.12 7.80 -8.94
C GLY A 69 -4.07 7.06 -8.11
N PRO A 70 -4.43 5.93 -7.46
CA PRO A 70 -3.53 5.18 -6.58
C PRO A 70 -2.27 4.65 -7.28
N MET A 71 -2.36 4.16 -8.52
CA MET A 71 -1.22 3.59 -9.24
C MET A 71 -0.23 4.69 -9.60
N ARG A 72 -0.72 5.80 -10.18
CA ARG A 72 0.10 6.98 -10.45
C ARG A 72 0.68 7.59 -9.17
N TYR A 73 -0.11 7.68 -8.10
CA TYR A 73 0.34 8.18 -6.80
C TYR A 73 1.48 7.32 -6.26
N GLY A 74 1.33 5.98 -6.23
CA GLY A 74 2.37 5.05 -5.79
C GLY A 74 3.67 5.20 -6.58
N ARG A 75 3.59 5.38 -7.90
CA ARG A 75 4.77 5.66 -8.73
C ARG A 75 5.44 6.98 -8.38
N SER A 76 4.67 8.03 -8.09
CA SER A 76 5.20 9.35 -7.71
C SER A 76 5.85 9.38 -6.33
N GLN A 77 5.40 8.54 -5.40
CA GLN A 77 6.01 8.38 -4.06
C GLN A 77 7.28 7.51 -4.07
N GLY A 78 7.57 6.86 -5.20
CA GLY A 78 8.67 5.91 -5.34
C GLY A 78 8.18 4.49 -5.07
N ILE A 79 8.01 3.72 -6.15
CA ILE A 79 7.48 2.36 -6.08
C ILE A 79 8.37 1.40 -5.26
N GLU A 80 9.67 1.68 -5.21
CA GLU A 80 10.64 0.95 -4.38
C GLU A 80 10.35 1.12 -2.89
N LYS A 81 10.05 2.36 -2.44
CA LYS A 81 9.74 2.63 -1.03
C LYS A 81 8.52 1.81 -0.61
N LEU A 82 7.50 1.77 -1.46
CA LEU A 82 6.29 0.98 -1.24
C LEU A 82 6.62 -0.52 -1.16
N ALA A 83 7.33 -1.08 -2.14
CA ALA A 83 7.67 -2.50 -2.16
C ALA A 83 8.48 -2.91 -0.91
N ASN A 84 9.50 -2.12 -0.55
CA ASN A 84 10.32 -2.37 0.63
C ASN A 84 9.52 -2.29 1.94
N THR A 85 8.60 -1.33 2.04
CA THR A 85 7.74 -1.19 3.22
C THR A 85 6.79 -2.38 3.35
N MET A 86 6.18 -2.82 2.25
CA MET A 86 5.29 -3.98 2.25
C MET A 86 6.04 -5.28 2.58
N LEU A 87 7.25 -5.46 2.06
CA LEU A 87 8.13 -6.59 2.43
C LEU A 87 8.45 -6.57 3.92
N HIS A 88 8.77 -5.40 4.48
CA HIS A 88 9.04 -5.25 5.90
C HIS A 88 7.81 -5.61 6.75
N TRP A 89 6.62 -5.12 6.38
CA TRP A 89 5.37 -5.48 7.05
C TRP A 89 5.03 -6.97 6.94
N HIS A 90 5.35 -7.60 5.81
CA HIS A 90 5.17 -9.04 5.65
C HIS A 90 6.07 -9.85 6.59
N VAL A 91 7.30 -9.40 6.88
CA VAL A 91 8.17 -10.06 7.87
C VAL A 91 7.58 -9.96 9.28
N LEU A 92 6.97 -8.82 9.61
CA LEU A 92 6.35 -8.59 10.91
C LEU A 92 5.01 -9.32 11.08
N GLU A 93 4.23 -9.44 10.00
CA GLU A 93 2.92 -10.08 9.96
C GLU A 93 2.82 -11.06 8.77
N PRO A 94 3.52 -12.21 8.83
CA PRO A 94 3.66 -13.11 7.68
C PRO A 94 2.38 -13.86 7.31
N LYS A 95 1.39 -13.91 8.22
CA LYS A 95 0.13 -14.62 8.01
C LYS A 95 -0.88 -13.81 7.21
N ASP A 96 -0.71 -12.50 7.12
CA ASP A 96 -1.69 -11.61 6.49
C ASP A 96 -1.43 -11.48 4.98
N ARG A 97 -2.45 -11.80 4.17
CA ARG A 97 -2.43 -11.66 2.70
C ARG A 97 -2.20 -10.21 2.30
N VAL A 98 -2.67 -9.25 3.10
CA VAL A 98 -2.61 -7.81 2.80
C VAL A 98 -1.17 -7.37 2.54
N TYR A 99 -0.20 -7.87 3.33
CA TYR A 99 1.21 -7.51 3.20
C TYR A 99 1.98 -8.38 2.21
N THR A 100 1.34 -9.39 1.62
CA THR A 100 2.00 -10.21 0.58
C THR A 100 2.19 -9.37 -0.68
N VAL A 101 3.44 -9.10 -1.03
CA VAL A 101 3.81 -8.23 -2.15
C VAL A 101 3.52 -8.90 -3.49
N ALA A 102 2.96 -8.15 -4.44
CA ALA A 102 2.73 -8.55 -5.82
C ALA A 102 4.05 -8.93 -6.53
N GLU A 103 4.02 -9.89 -7.46
CA GLU A 103 5.26 -10.37 -8.12
C GLU A 103 5.92 -9.28 -8.96
N THR A 104 5.13 -8.42 -9.60
CA THR A 104 5.57 -7.26 -10.37
C THR A 104 6.37 -6.31 -9.48
N LEU A 105 5.92 -6.06 -8.26
CA LEU A 105 6.62 -5.19 -7.30
C LEU A 105 7.92 -5.83 -6.79
N LYS A 106 7.96 -7.15 -6.59
CA LYS A 106 9.19 -7.86 -6.21
C LYS A 106 10.26 -7.77 -7.30
N ASN A 107 9.86 -7.75 -8.58
CA ASN A 107 10.80 -7.70 -9.69
C ASN A 107 11.40 -6.31 -9.92
N ILE A 108 10.68 -5.24 -9.55
CA ILE A 108 11.18 -3.86 -9.68
C ILE A 108 12.38 -3.63 -8.75
N ASP A 109 12.37 -4.19 -7.54
CA ASP A 109 13.50 -4.09 -6.60
C ASP A 109 14.77 -4.76 -7.15
N LYS A 110 14.64 -5.91 -7.84
CA LYS A 110 15.78 -6.65 -8.41
C LYS A 110 16.50 -5.88 -9.53
N ASN A 111 15.75 -5.18 -10.39
CA ASN A 111 16.36 -4.46 -11.52
C ASN A 111 17.17 -3.24 -11.08
N ASN A 112 16.83 -2.62 -9.94
CA ASN A 112 17.58 -1.47 -9.41
C ASN A 112 18.76 -1.84 -8.53
N PHE A 113 18.86 -3.10 -8.07
CA PHE A 113 20.11 -3.63 -7.50
C PHE A 113 21.21 -3.78 -8.57
N VAL A 114 20.85 -4.21 -9.79
CA VAL A 114 21.80 -4.39 -10.90
C VAL A 114 22.26 -3.05 -11.48
N SER A 115 21.41 -2.01 -11.46
CA SER A 115 21.76 -0.67 -11.96
C SER A 115 22.65 0.14 -10.99
N LYS A 116 22.88 -0.34 -9.76
CA LYS A 116 23.74 0.30 -8.75
C LYS A 116 25.08 -0.42 -8.54
N MET A 117 25.41 -1.40 -9.38
CA MET A 117 26.75 -1.99 -9.55
C MET A 117 27.41 -1.45 -10.82
#